data_AF-A0A0K3CCU4-F1
#
_entry.id   AF-A0A0K3CCU4-F1
#
_cell.length_a   1.000
_cell.length_b   1.000
_cell.length_c   1.000
_cell.angle_alpha   90.00
_cell.angle_beta   90.00
_cell.angle_gamma   90.00
#
_symmetry.space_group_name_H-M   'P 1'
#
loop_
_entity.id
_entity.type
_entity.pdbx_description
1 polymer ?
#
loop_
_entity_poly.entity_id
_entity_poly.type
_entity_poly.pdbx_seq_one_letter_code
_entity_poly.pdbx_strand_id
1 'polypeptide(L)'
;MVRSKFKDEHVFEKRKAEAERIRAKYSDRIPVICEKAEKTDIPTIDKKKYLVPADLTVGQFVYVIRKRIKLSPEKAIFIFVDEVLPPTAALMSSIYEEHKDEDGFLYVT
;
A
#
# COMPACT_ATOMS: atom_id res chain seq x y z
N MET A 1 16.42 -1.95 2.52
CA MET A 1 15.71 -1.25 1.44
C MET A 1 15.00 -2.30 0.62
N VAL A 2 13.76 -2.58 0.98
CA VAL A 2 12.88 -3.45 0.22
C VAL A 2 12.75 -2.87 -1.20
N ARG A 3 13.17 -3.65 -2.19
CA ARG A 3 13.11 -3.26 -3.60
C ARG A 3 11.68 -3.47 -4.10
N SER A 4 11.01 -2.40 -4.49
CA SER A 4 9.65 -2.49 -5.06
C SER A 4 9.70 -3.01 -6.49
N LYS A 5 9.04 -4.13 -6.77
CA LYS A 5 8.95 -4.69 -8.13
C LYS A 5 8.14 -3.77 -9.04
N PHE A 6 7.14 -3.07 -8.48
CA PHE A 6 6.38 -2.08 -9.24
C PHE A 6 7.26 -0.94 -9.78
N LYS A 7 8.26 -0.48 -9.00
CA LYS A 7 9.22 0.53 -9.46
C LYS A 7 10.18 0.00 -10.52
N ASP A 8 10.53 -1.28 -10.48
CA ASP A 8 11.36 -1.95 -11.49
C ASP A 8 10.59 -2.19 -12.81
N GLU A 9 9.31 -2.56 -12.74
CA GLU A 9 8.45 -2.86 -13.89
C GLU A 9 7.95 -1.60 -14.60
N HIS A 10 7.85 -0.47 -13.90
CA HIS A 10 7.29 0.78 -14.42
C HIS A 10 8.23 1.97 -14.23
N VAL A 11 8.62 2.59 -15.35
CA VAL A 11 9.40 3.83 -15.36
C VAL A 11 8.70 4.94 -14.58
N PHE A 12 9.48 5.78 -13.92
CA PHE A 12 9.02 6.84 -13.01
C PHE A 12 7.92 7.72 -13.62
N GLU A 13 8.12 8.24 -14.83
CA GLU A 13 7.17 9.13 -15.52
C GLU A 13 5.78 8.48 -15.69
N LYS A 14 5.73 7.17 -15.96
CA LYS A 14 4.45 6.45 -16.09
C LYS A 14 3.76 6.28 -14.75
N ARG A 15 4.52 5.99 -13.69
CA ARG A 15 3.97 5.89 -12.32
C ARG A 15 3.41 7.24 -11.88
N LYS A 16 4.18 8.31 -12.04
CA LYS A 16 3.78 9.68 -11.68
C LYS A 16 2.52 10.13 -12.41
N ALA A 17 2.49 10.00 -13.73
CA ALA A 17 1.32 10.35 -14.53
C ALA A 17 0.08 9.52 -14.15
N GLU A 18 0.25 8.24 -13.79
CA GLU A 18 -0.84 7.38 -13.32
C GLU A 18 -1.38 7.86 -11.97
N ALA A 19 -0.51 8.11 -10.99
CA ALA A 19 -0.89 8.56 -9.66
C ALA A 19 -1.60 9.92 -9.70
N GLU A 20 -1.05 10.89 -10.44
CA GLU A 20 -1.64 12.22 -10.61
C GLU A 20 -3.04 12.12 -11.23
N ARG A 21 -3.20 11.34 -12.30
CA ARG A 21 -4.49 11.13 -12.96
C ARG A 21 -5.53 10.48 -12.02
N ILE A 22 -5.11 9.48 -11.24
CA ILE A 22 -6.01 8.78 -10.31
C ILE A 22 -6.39 9.70 -9.14
N ARG A 23 -5.45 10.47 -8.59
CA ARG A 23 -5.71 11.47 -7.53
C ARG A 23 -6.62 12.59 -8.00
N ALA A 24 -6.48 13.05 -9.25
CA ALA A 24 -7.37 14.04 -9.84
C ALA A 24 -8.81 13.49 -10.04
N LYS A 25 -8.93 12.20 -10.39
CA LYS A 25 -10.23 11.54 -10.60
C LYS A 25 -10.93 11.13 -9.30
N TYR A 26 -10.16 10.73 -8.29
CA TYR A 26 -10.64 10.24 -7.00
C TYR A 26 -9.87 10.95 -5.88
N SER A 27 -10.26 12.21 -5.61
CA SER A 27 -9.57 13.09 -4.66
C SER A 27 -9.67 12.60 -3.21
N ASP A 28 -10.73 11.86 -2.90
CA ASP A 28 -11.03 11.22 -1.60
C ASP A 28 -10.26 9.92 -1.39
N ARG A 29 -9.44 9.49 -2.35
CA ARG A 29 -8.73 8.21 -2.31
C ARG A 29 -7.24 8.32 -2.51
N ILE A 30 -6.56 7.31 -1.97
CA ILE A 30 -5.11 7.21 -1.88
C ILE A 30 -4.66 6.03 -2.74
N PRO A 31 -3.78 6.27 -3.72
CA PRO A 31 -3.20 5.20 -4.51
C PRO A 31 -2.09 4.50 -3.70
N VAL A 32 -2.28 3.21 -3.44
CA VAL A 32 -1.38 2.39 -2.62
C VAL A 32 -0.87 1.20 -3.42
N ILE A 33 0.44 0.98 -3.41
CA ILE A 33 1.11 -0.20 -3.92
C ILE A 33 1.44 -1.10 -2.73
N CYS A 34 0.79 -2.25 -2.64
CA CYS A 34 1.01 -3.26 -1.61
C CYS A 34 1.71 -4.48 -2.23
N GLU A 35 2.93 -4.74 -1.80
CA GLU A 35 3.73 -5.86 -2.27
C GLU A 35 4.05 -6.81 -1.11
N LYS A 36 4.21 -8.09 -1.41
CA LYS A 36 4.60 -9.06 -0.40
C LYS A 36 6.11 -8.96 -0.15
N ALA A 37 6.53 -8.87 1.11
CA ALA A 37 7.93 -9.06 1.51
C ALA A 37 8.52 -10.39 1.00
N GLU A 38 9.77 -10.36 0.54
CA GLU A 38 10.50 -11.57 0.17
C GLU A 38 10.66 -12.52 1.37
N LYS A 39 10.71 -13.83 1.10
CA LYS A 39 10.95 -14.87 2.12
C LYS A 39 9.89 -14.95 3.23
N THR A 40 8.65 -14.55 2.97
CA THR A 40 7.53 -14.72 3.90
C THR A 40 6.59 -15.86 3.47
N ASP A 41 5.95 -16.51 4.45
CA ASP A 41 4.97 -17.60 4.23
C ASP A 41 3.55 -17.09 3.95
N ILE A 42 3.41 -15.78 3.73
CA ILE A 42 2.12 -15.14 3.41
C ILE A 42 1.71 -15.54 1.98
N PRO A 43 0.42 -15.83 1.71
CA PRO A 43 -0.06 -16.07 0.35
C PRO A 43 0.24 -14.90 -0.61
N THR A 44 0.34 -15.19 -1.90
CA THR A 44 0.60 -14.16 -2.90
C THR A 44 -0.58 -13.18 -3.00
N ILE A 45 -0.25 -11.90 -3.15
CA ILE A 45 -1.24 -10.83 -3.37
C ILE A 45 -1.52 -10.78 -4.87
N ASP A 46 -2.78 -11.00 -5.25
CA ASP A 46 -3.23 -11.02 -6.66
C ASP A 46 -3.24 -9.61 -7.28
N LYS A 47 -3.68 -8.61 -6.51
CA LYS A 47 -3.70 -7.21 -6.91
C LYS A 47 -2.81 -6.40 -6.00
N LYS A 48 -1.74 -5.84 -6.55
CA LYS A 48 -0.82 -4.97 -5.81
C LYS A 48 -1.30 -3.52 -5.69
N LYS A 49 -2.15 -3.07 -6.63
CA LYS A 49 -2.64 -1.68 -6.68
C LYS A 49 -3.98 -1.56 -5.97
N TYR A 50 -4.04 -0.68 -4.97
CA TYR A 50 -5.23 -0.38 -4.20
C TYR A 50 -5.57 1.11 -4.29
N LEU A 51 -6.85 1.41 -4.23
CA LEU A 51 -7.35 2.76 -4.14
C LEU A 51 -8.15 2.88 -2.85
N VAL A 52 -7.48 3.37 -1.81
CA VAL A 52 -7.93 3.29 -0.42
C VAL A 52 -8.62 4.60 -0.02
N PRO A 53 -9.80 4.57 0.63
CA PRO A 53 -10.42 5.79 1.18
C PRO A 53 -9.48 6.50 2.15
N ALA A 54 -9.45 7.84 2.10
CA ALA A 54 -8.57 8.66 2.93
C ALA A 54 -8.85 8.53 4.44
N ASP A 55 -10.11 8.29 4.81
CA ASP A 55 -10.62 8.13 6.17
C ASP A 55 -10.44 6.71 6.73
N LEU A 56 -9.95 5.77 5.91
CA LEU A 56 -9.69 4.40 6.36
C LEU A 56 -8.47 4.37 7.29
N THR A 57 -8.53 3.58 8.36
CA THR A 57 -7.36 3.38 9.22
C THR A 57 -6.42 2.32 8.67
N VAL A 58 -5.14 2.40 9.07
CA VAL A 58 -4.13 1.37 8.81
C VAL A 58 -4.62 -0.02 9.23
N GLY A 59 -5.23 -0.15 10.42
CA GLY A 59 -5.76 -1.42 10.91
C GLY A 59 -6.91 -1.98 10.06
N GLN A 60 -7.80 -1.11 9.58
CA GLN A 60 -8.84 -1.51 8.62
C GLN A 60 -8.23 -1.94 7.28
N PHE A 61 -7.17 -1.28 6.82
CA PHE A 61 -6.47 -1.66 5.59
C PHE A 61 -5.83 -3.05 5.73
N VAL A 62 -5.16 -3.33 6.86
CA VAL A 62 -4.62 -4.66 7.18
C VAL A 62 -5.71 -5.73 7.13
N TYR A 63 -6.89 -5.44 7.67
CA TYR A 63 -8.03 -6.36 7.62
C TYR A 63 -8.49 -6.63 6.17
N VAL A 64 -8.53 -5.61 5.32
CA VAL A 64 -8.85 -5.77 3.88
C VAL A 64 -7.82 -6.66 3.19
N ILE A 65 -6.52 -6.42 3.42
CA ILE A 65 -5.45 -7.24 2.85
C ILE A 65 -5.56 -8.69 3.33
N ARG A 66 -5.71 -8.92 4.65
CA ARG A 66 -5.92 -10.25 5.25
C ARG A 66 -7.05 -11.02 4.56
N LYS A 67 -8.20 -10.36 4.36
CA LYS A 67 -9.37 -10.95 3.69
C LYS A 67 -9.08 -11.27 2.22
N ARG A 68 -8.31 -10.42 1.52
CA ARG A 68 -7.92 -10.61 0.11
C ARG A 68 -7.07 -11.85 -0.09
N ILE A 69 -6.05 -12.02 0.75
CA ILE A 69 -5.13 -13.16 0.69
C ILE A 69 -5.67 -14.41 1.40
N LYS A 70 -6.89 -14.34 1.96
CA LYS A 70 -7.54 -15.41 2.73
C LYS A 70 -6.65 -15.95 3.86
N LEU A 71 -5.94 -15.07 4.55
CA LEU A 71 -5.03 -15.46 5.63
C LEU A 71 -5.82 -15.82 6.88
N SER A 72 -5.57 -17.02 7.41
CA SER A 72 -6.22 -17.53 8.61
C SER A 72 -6.06 -16.56 9.80
N PRO A 73 -7.09 -16.38 10.67
CA PRO A 73 -7.03 -15.50 11.84
C PRO A 73 -5.86 -15.80 12.78
N GLU A 74 -5.42 -17.06 12.85
CA GLU A 74 -4.30 -17.51 13.70
C GLU A 74 -2.92 -17.06 13.21
N LYS A 75 -2.80 -16.65 11.94
CA LYS A 75 -1.55 -16.15 11.37
C LYS A 75 -1.46 -14.63 11.52
N ALA A 76 -0.30 -14.16 11.97
CA ALA A 76 0.00 -12.73 12.02
C ALA A 76 0.25 -12.17 10.61
N ILE A 77 -0.12 -10.91 10.42
CA ILE A 77 0.22 -10.10 9.26
C ILE A 77 0.67 -8.73 9.77
N PHE A 78 1.72 -8.22 9.18
CA PHE A 78 2.28 -6.91 9.45
C PHE A 78 2.39 -6.18 8.12
N ILE A 79 2.22 -4.86 8.16
CA ILE A 79 2.44 -3.99 7.01
C ILE A 79 3.50 -2.98 7.38
N PHE A 80 4.39 -2.68 6.44
CA PHE A 80 5.48 -1.74 6.62
C PHE A 80 5.38 -0.61 5.61
N VAL A 81 5.61 0.61 6.08
CA VAL A 81 5.75 1.82 5.26
C VAL A 81 7.12 2.39 5.60
N ASP A 82 7.99 2.54 4.60
CA ASP A 82 9.38 2.93 4.80
C ASP A 82 10.12 2.11 5.87
N GLU A 83 9.91 0.78 5.88
CA GLU A 83 10.49 -0.17 6.86
C GLU A 83 9.99 0.03 8.31
N VAL A 84 9.00 0.90 8.54
CA VAL A 84 8.41 1.16 9.86
C VAL A 84 6.99 0.57 9.94
N LEU A 85 6.60 0.10 11.12
CA LEU A 85 5.23 -0.31 11.41
C LEU A 85 4.37 0.93 11.69
N PRO A 86 3.44 1.32 10.79
CA PRO A 86 2.57 2.46 11.03
C PRO A 86 1.59 2.17 12.19
N PRO A 87 1.17 3.19 12.96
CA PRO A 87 0.16 3.01 14.01
C PRO A 87 -1.15 2.52 13.41
N THR A 88 -1.74 1.46 13.97
CA THR A 88 -2.98 0.86 13.43
C THR A 88 -4.18 1.79 13.46
N ALA A 89 -4.20 2.76 14.37
CA ALA A 89 -5.23 3.78 14.49
C ALA A 89 -5.03 4.99 13.57
N ALA A 90 -3.85 5.13 12.94
CA ALA A 90 -3.59 6.24 12.03
C ALA A 90 -4.44 6.11 10.75
N LEU A 91 -4.83 7.27 10.20
CA LEU A 91 -5.53 7.35 8.93
C LEU A 91 -4.54 7.09 7.79
N MET A 92 -5.03 6.43 6.74
CA MET A 92 -4.24 6.21 5.53
C MET A 92 -3.83 7.53 4.88
N SER A 93 -4.62 8.61 5.04
CA SER A 93 -4.26 9.96 4.58
C SER A 93 -3.03 10.52 5.29
N SER A 94 -2.96 10.38 6.61
CA SER A 94 -1.80 10.84 7.38
C SER A 94 -0.54 10.08 6.96
N ILE A 95 -0.64 8.75 6.84
CA ILE A 95 0.49 7.93 6.37
C ILE A 95 0.90 8.33 4.94
N TYR A 96 -0.06 8.62 4.05
CA TYR A 96 0.25 9.07 2.70
C TYR A 96 0.92 10.44 2.65
N GLU A 97 0.49 11.40 3.47
CA GLU A 97 1.08 12.73 3.50
C GLU A 97 2.53 12.71 3.97
N GLU A 98 2.85 11.83 4.92
CA GLU A 98 4.19 11.66 5.50
C GLU A 98 5.11 10.79 4.64
N HIS A 99 4.59 9.74 4.00
CA HIS A 99 5.39 8.66 3.40
C HIS A 99 5.11 8.38 1.91
N LYS A 100 4.33 9.21 1.21
CA LYS A 100 4.19 9.04 -0.25
C LYS A 100 5.54 9.16 -0.93
N ASP A 101 5.71 8.37 -1.98
CA ASP A 101 6.87 8.49 -2.86
C ASP A 101 6.72 9.70 -3.80
N GLU A 102 7.82 10.11 -4.42
CA GLU A 102 7.84 11.22 -5.39
C GLU A 102 6.98 10.96 -6.63
N ASP A 103 6.66 9.69 -6.90
CA ASP A 103 5.74 9.29 -7.96
C ASP A 103 4.25 9.42 -7.59
N GLY A 104 3.93 9.79 -6.35
CA GLY A 104 2.56 9.97 -5.87
C GLY A 104 1.84 8.69 -5.41
N PHE A 105 2.51 7.55 -5.30
CA PHE A 105 1.98 6.35 -4.65
C PHE A 105 2.49 6.20 -3.20
N LEU A 106 1.69 5.55 -2.35
CA LEU A 106 2.17 5.00 -1.09
C LEU A 106 2.66 3.56 -1.30
N TYR A 107 3.87 3.25 -0.84
CA TYR A 107 4.42 1.90 -0.92
C TYR A 107 4.30 1.20 0.42
N VAL A 108 3.72 0.00 0.40
CA VAL A 108 3.49 -0.85 1.56
C VAL A 108 4.04 -2.24 1.27
N THR A 109 4.75 -2.81 2.25
CA THR A 109 5.28 -4.19 2.19
C THR A 109 4.63 -5.10 3.24
#